data_AF-A0AAD5R8J6-F1
#
_entry.id   AF-A0AAD5R8J6-F1
#
_cell.length_a   1.000
_cell.length_b   1.000
_cell.length_c   1.000
_cell.angle_alpha   90.00
_cell.angle_beta   90.00
_cell.angle_gamma   90.00
#
_symmetry.space_group_name_H-M   'P 1'
#
loop_
_entity.id
_entity.type
_entity.pdbx_description
1 polymer ?
#
loop_
_entity_poly.entity_id
_entity_poly.type
_entity_poly.pdbx_seq_one_letter_code
_entity_poly.pdbx_strand_id
1 'polypeptide(L)'
;MNRGPCARRRSPLTTSPYVLLFIYILVIVPNFAVCPSDEKLFGVALSEDIESISDHCNITPDAPLRPMIAHPTKGINEIMRRFRGSQFACELKYGGKRGHV
;
A
#
# COMPACT_ATOMS: atom_id res chain seq x y z
N MET A 1 -5.83 -17.76 -16.70
CA MET A 1 -7.21 -17.38 -16.29
C MET A 1 -7.38 -15.88 -16.52
N ASN A 2 -8.01 -15.54 -17.65
CA ASN A 2 -8.27 -14.16 -18.09
C ASN A 2 -9.13 -13.41 -17.07
N ARG A 3 -8.63 -12.29 -16.54
CA ARG A 3 -9.50 -11.26 -15.94
C ARG A 3 -9.89 -10.31 -17.06
N GLY A 4 -11.15 -10.38 -17.49
CA GLY A 4 -11.70 -9.50 -18.54
C GLY A 4 -11.68 -8.02 -18.12
N PRO A 5 -11.88 -7.10 -19.08
CA PRO A 5 -11.88 -5.66 -18.79
C PRO A 5 -13.13 -5.35 -17.98
N CYS A 6 -12.94 -4.98 -16.72
CA CYS A 6 -14.01 -4.58 -15.83
C CYS A 6 -14.45 -3.17 -16.24
N ALA A 7 -15.33 -3.09 -17.23
CA ALA A 7 -15.94 -1.84 -17.68
C ALA A 7 -16.79 -1.24 -16.53
N ARG A 8 -16.17 -0.44 -15.66
CA ARG A 8 -16.89 0.39 -14.69
C ARG A 8 -17.39 1.63 -15.39
N ARG A 9 -18.69 1.62 -15.66
CA ARG A 9 -19.51 2.77 -16.06
C ARG A 9 -19.12 4.00 -15.22
N ARG A 10 -18.83 5.13 -15.88
CA ARG A 10 -18.79 6.44 -15.24
C ARG A 10 -20.18 6.75 -14.68
N SER A 11 -20.39 6.56 -13.38
CA SER A 11 -21.53 7.15 -12.68
C SER A 11 -21.18 8.60 -12.31
N PRO A 12 -22.05 9.58 -12.62
CA PRO A 12 -21.86 10.96 -12.20
C PRO A 12 -22.33 11.07 -10.74
N LEU A 13 -21.49 10.70 -9.78
CA LEU A 13 -21.73 10.90 -8.34
C LEU A 13 -20.46 11.44 -7.68
N THR A 14 -20.03 12.61 -8.15
CA THR A 14 -18.81 13.32 -7.69
C THR A 14 -19.13 14.43 -6.68
N THR A 15 -19.97 14.18 -5.67
CA THR A 15 -20.33 15.22 -4.66
C THR A 15 -20.46 14.73 -3.21
N SER A 16 -20.18 13.46 -2.91
CA SER A 16 -20.14 13.01 -1.51
C SER A 16 -18.70 12.97 -0.99
N PRO A 17 -18.36 13.69 0.10
CA PRO A 17 -17.00 13.76 0.63
C PRO A 17 -16.46 12.37 1.06
N TYR A 18 -17.36 11.43 1.37
CA TYR A 18 -17.01 10.07 1.76
C TYR A 18 -16.43 9.23 0.61
N VAL A 19 -16.83 9.50 -0.65
CA VAL A 19 -16.35 8.74 -1.82
C VAL A 19 -14.91 9.15 -2.16
N LEU A 20 -14.60 10.44 -2.06
CA LEU A 20 -13.23 10.95 -2.22
C LEU A 20 -12.31 10.44 -1.12
N LEU A 21 -12.78 10.44 0.13
CA LEU A 21 -12.02 9.89 1.25
C LEU A 21 -11.77 8.39 1.09
N PHE A 22 -12.76 7.64 0.61
CA PHE A 22 -12.63 6.22 0.34
C PHE A 22 -11.59 5.92 -0.74
N ILE A 23 -11.60 6.67 -1.85
CA ILE A 23 -10.61 6.56 -2.93
C ILE A 23 -9.20 6.92 -2.41
N TYR A 24 -9.09 7.99 -1.63
CA TYR A 24 -7.82 8.43 -1.06
C TYR A 24 -7.20 7.35 -0.16
N ILE A 25 -7.99 6.77 0.75
CA ILE A 25 -7.52 5.73 1.68
C ILE A 25 -7.18 4.43 0.95
N LEU A 26 -8.03 4.00 0.01
CA LEU A 26 -7.87 2.71 -0.65
C LEU A 26 -6.74 2.71 -1.69
N VAL A 27 -6.51 3.82 -2.39
CA VAL A 27 -5.58 3.85 -3.54
C VAL A 27 -4.33 4.66 -3.27
N ILE A 28 -4.45 5.87 -2.74
CA ILE A 28 -3.30 6.78 -2.59
C ILE A 28 -2.40 6.30 -1.45
N VAL A 29 -2.98 5.92 -0.31
CA VAL A 29 -2.21 5.44 0.86
C VAL A 29 -1.35 4.21 0.54
N PRO A 30 -1.81 3.13 -0.11
CA PRO A 30 -0.92 2.01 -0.42
C PRO A 30 0.16 2.38 -1.47
N ASN A 31 -0.17 3.16 -2.50
CA ASN A 31 0.80 3.54 -3.53
C ASN A 31 1.90 4.47 -2.99
N PHE A 32 1.56 5.38 -2.06
CA PHE A 32 2.55 6.21 -1.38
C PHE A 32 3.53 5.38 -0.50
N ALA A 33 3.24 4.10 -0.21
CA ALA A 33 4.18 3.24 0.51
C ALA A 33 5.28 2.69 -0.40
N VAL A 34 4.95 2.53 -1.68
CA VAL A 34 5.82 2.02 -2.75
C VAL A 34 6.59 3.15 -3.42
N CYS A 35 5.97 4.32 -3.58
CA CYS A 35 6.55 5.52 -4.17
C CYS A 35 6.28 6.74 -3.28
N PRO A 36 7.27 7.22 -2.51
CA PRO A 36 7.11 8.36 -1.60
C PRO A 36 7.13 9.73 -2.31
N SER A 37 7.19 9.77 -3.64
CA SER A 37 7.26 11.01 -4.41
C SER A 37 5.86 11.56 -4.67
N ASP A 38 5.46 12.61 -3.95
CA ASP A 38 4.16 13.25 -4.11
C ASP A 38 3.94 13.72 -5.55
N GLU A 39 4.95 14.35 -6.17
CA GLU A 39 4.84 14.89 -7.54
C GLU A 39 4.52 13.82 -8.58
N LYS A 40 5.15 12.65 -8.47
CA LYS A 40 4.92 11.53 -9.39
C LYS A 40 3.54 10.91 -9.16
N LEU A 41 3.15 10.76 -7.89
CA LEU A 41 1.87 10.16 -7.52
C LEU A 41 0.69 11.04 -7.96
N PHE A 42 0.76 12.34 -7.68
CA PHE A 42 -0.25 13.30 -8.14
C PHE A 42 -0.18 13.52 -9.65
N GLY A 43 1.01 13.51 -10.25
CA GLY A 43 1.16 13.60 -11.70
C GLY A 43 0.39 12.51 -12.42
N VAL A 44 0.60 11.25 -12.05
CA VAL A 44 -0.11 10.10 -12.64
C VAL A 44 -1.60 10.14 -12.30
N ALA A 45 -1.97 10.50 -11.06
CA ALA A 45 -3.37 10.59 -10.65
C ALA A 45 -4.16 11.69 -11.37
N LEU A 46 -3.48 12.74 -11.86
CA LEU A 46 -4.09 13.83 -12.62
C LEU A 46 -4.11 13.55 -14.13
N SER A 47 -3.11 12.83 -14.65
CA SER A 47 -2.98 12.55 -16.09
C SER A 47 -3.71 11.29 -16.54
N GLU A 48 -3.82 10.28 -15.68
CA GLU A 48 -4.36 8.95 -16.02
C GLU A 48 -5.44 8.47 -15.04
N ASP A 49 -6.03 7.31 -15.33
CA ASP A 49 -7.02 6.67 -14.46
C ASP A 49 -6.37 6.14 -13.17
N ILE A 50 -7.13 6.14 -12.07
CA ILE A 50 -6.68 5.72 -10.73
C ILE A 50 -6.12 4.28 -10.69
N GLU A 51 -6.55 3.42 -11.62
CA GLU A 51 -6.08 2.03 -11.73
C GLU A 51 -4.67 1.91 -12.31
N SER A 52 -4.21 2.86 -13.14
CA SER A 52 -2.86 2.82 -13.74
C SER A 52 -1.76 3.25 -12.77
N ILE A 53 -2.11 3.89 -11.64
CA ILE A 53 -1.15 4.33 -10.62
C ILE A 53 -0.25 3.19 -10.15
N SER A 54 -0.80 1.97 -10.02
CA SER A 54 -0.02 0.80 -9.59
C SER A 54 1.02 0.34 -10.60
N ASP A 55 0.82 0.61 -11.89
CA ASP A 55 1.75 0.22 -12.96
C ASP A 55 2.90 1.23 -13.09
N HIS A 56 2.62 2.51 -12.82
CA HIS A 56 3.60 3.60 -12.90
C HIS A 56 4.39 3.83 -11.59
N CYS A 57 3.83 3.43 -10.45
CA CYS A 57 4.43 3.56 -9.12
C CYS A 57 5.16 2.27 -8.69
N ASN A 58 6.30 1.99 -9.33
CA ASN A 58 7.17 0.87 -8.95
C ASN A 58 8.26 1.29 -7.96
N ILE A 59 8.75 0.31 -7.18
CA ILE A 59 9.87 0.51 -6.25
C ILE A 59 11.10 0.96 -7.04
N THR A 60 11.60 2.15 -6.72
CA THR A 60 12.84 2.68 -7.26
C THR A 60 13.91 2.71 -6.17
N PRO A 61 15.14 2.23 -6.45
CA PRO A 61 16.20 2.12 -5.44
C PRO A 61 16.64 3.47 -4.85
N ASP A 62 16.36 4.58 -5.55
CA ASP A 62 16.75 5.93 -5.14
C ASP A 62 15.72 6.62 -4.20
N ALA A 63 14.53 6.02 -4.02
CA ALA A 63 13.45 6.64 -3.26
C ALA A 63 13.18 5.91 -1.93
N PRO A 64 13.00 6.65 -0.82
CA PRO A 64 12.80 6.04 0.50
C PRO A 64 11.43 5.37 0.66
N LEU A 65 11.41 4.06 0.84
CA LEU A 65 10.17 3.31 1.07
C LEU A 65 9.64 3.48 2.49
N ARG A 66 8.31 3.37 2.65
CA ARG A 66 7.73 3.30 3.99
C ARG A 66 8.00 1.92 4.61
N PRO A 67 8.61 1.88 5.81
CA PRO A 67 8.97 0.62 6.43
C PRO A 67 7.72 -0.13 6.93
N MET A 68 7.76 -1.45 6.83
CA MET A 68 6.80 -2.29 7.56
C MET A 68 7.03 -2.16 9.06
N ILE A 69 5.96 -1.89 9.80
CA ILE A 69 5.95 -1.76 11.26
C ILE A 69 5.40 -3.04 11.88
N ALA A 70 6.09 -3.55 12.91
CA ALA A 70 5.65 -4.72 13.64
C ALA A 70 4.53 -4.37 14.62
N HIS A 71 3.50 -5.21 14.67
CA HIS A 71 2.49 -5.12 15.71
C HIS A 71 3.03 -5.73 17.02
N PRO A 72 2.92 -5.04 18.18
CA PRO A 72 3.34 -5.59 19.46
C PRO A 72 2.50 -6.82 19.81
N THR A 73 3.15 -7.91 20.20
CA THR A 73 2.47 -9.18 20.49
C THR A 73 2.82 -9.59 21.91
N LYS A 74 1.83 -9.91 22.74
CA LYS A 74 2.06 -10.15 24.18
C LYS A 74 2.47 -11.58 24.51
N GLY A 75 2.38 -12.51 23.56
CA GLY A 75 2.79 -13.90 23.76
C GLY A 75 2.65 -14.77 22.52
N ILE A 76 3.14 -16.00 22.62
CA ILE A 76 3.25 -16.96 21.51
C ILE A 76 1.87 -17.38 20.99
N ASN A 77 0.88 -17.56 21.87
CA ASN A 77 -0.48 -17.92 21.46
C ASN A 77 -1.11 -16.88 20.53
N GLU A 78 -0.79 -15.60 20.72
CA GLU A 78 -1.29 -14.53 19.84
C GLU A 78 -0.65 -14.59 18.45
N ILE A 79 0.64 -14.93 18.39
CA ILE A 79 1.37 -15.18 17.13
C ILE A 79 0.70 -16.35 16.39
N MET A 80 0.54 -17.50 17.06
CA MET A 80 -0.06 -18.70 16.45
C MET A 80 -1.47 -18.45 15.91
N ARG A 81 -2.30 -17.70 16.66
CA ARG A 81 -3.65 -17.32 16.23
C ARG A 81 -3.67 -16.37 15.03
N ARG A 82 -2.69 -15.46 14.92
CA ARG A 82 -2.59 -14.50 13.80
C ARG A 82 -2.13 -15.18 12.52
N PHE A 83 -1.10 -16.02 12.61
CA PHE A 83 -0.53 -16.68 11.43
C PHE A 83 -1.32 -17.90 10.96
N ARG A 84 -2.24 -18.46 11.78
CA ARG A 84 -3.21 -19.52 11.41
C ARG A 84 -2.59 -20.68 10.62
N GLY A 85 -1.35 -21.07 10.93
CA GLY A 85 -0.64 -22.16 10.24
C GLY A 85 0.15 -21.74 9.00
N SER A 86 0.26 -20.44 8.70
CA SER A 86 1.20 -19.91 7.71
C SER A 86 2.64 -20.14 8.20
N GLN A 87 3.55 -20.46 7.28
CA GLN A 87 4.98 -20.54 7.60
C GLN A 87 5.49 -19.13 7.95
N PHE A 88 6.21 -19.03 9.06
CA PHE A 88 6.85 -17.78 9.49
C PHE A 88 8.27 -18.05 9.98
N ALA A 89 9.12 -17.03 9.87
CA ALA A 89 10.49 -17.06 10.39
C ALA A 89 10.57 -16.20 11.67
N CYS A 90 11.44 -16.61 12.60
CA CYS A 90 11.74 -15.88 13.81
C CYS A 90 13.13 -15.28 13.71
N GLU A 91 13.21 -13.95 13.72
CA GLU A 91 14.47 -13.21 13.71
C GLU A 91 14.69 -12.49 15.05
N LEU A 92 15.95 -12.29 15.42
CA LEU A 92 16.30 -11.53 16.61
C LEU A 92 16.04 -10.04 16.37
N LYS A 93 15.29 -9.41 17.28
CA LYS A 93 15.07 -7.96 17.23
C LYS A 93 16.28 -7.23 17.82
N TYR A 94 17.11 -6.64 16.96
CA TYR A 94 18.29 -5.89 17.37
C TYR A 94 17.95 -4.51 17.97
N GLY A 95 18.67 -4.14 19.03
CA GLY A 95 18.55 -2.84 19.70
C GLY A 95 19.36 -1.74 19.02
N GLY A 96 19.02 -1.38 17.78
CA GLY A 96 19.69 -0.35 17.00
C GLY A 96 18.72 0.56 16.24
N LYS A 97 19.28 1.49 15.45
CA LYS A 97 18.50 2.27 14.48
C LYS A 97 18.32 1.44 13.20
N ARG A 98 17.14 1.54 12.59
CA ARG A 98 16.88 0.93 11.27
C ARG A 98 17.55 1.78 10.19
N GLY A 99 18.40 1.17 9.38
CA GLY A 99 18.98 1.77 8.17
C GLY A 99 18.31 1.17 6.93
N HIS A 100 18.04 2.03 5.94
CA HIS A 100 17.76 1.61 4.57
C HIS A 100 19.00 1.98 3.76
N VAL A 101 19.53 1.04 2.99
CA VAL A 101 20.74 1.18 2.17
C VAL A 101 20.39 0.75 0.75
#